data_AF-J9DZ00-F1
#
_entry.id   AF-J9DZ00-F1
#
_cell.length_a   1.000
_cell.length_b   1.000
_cell.length_c   1.000
_cell.angle_alpha   90.00
_cell.angle_beta   90.00
_cell.angle_gamma   90.00
#
_symmetry.space_group_name_H-M   'P 1'
#
loop_
_entity.id
_entity.type
_entity.pdbx_description
1 polymer ?
#
loop_
_entity_poly.entity_id
_entity_poly.type
_entity_poly.pdbx_seq_one_letter_code
_entity_poly.pdbx_strand_id
1 'polypeptide(L)'
;IYIRSTDVNRTITSAMAVLAGMFPNGIAGKDYPKESDEVNWPRGWIPIPIHTIELKRDHVCVCHNSRKRIEIGKENLFDSFYLR
;
A
#
# COMPACT_ATOMS: atom_id res chain seq x y z
N ILE A 1 8.69 -9.40 -9.72
CA ILE A 1 8.23 -9.14 -8.33
C ILE A 1 6.84 -8.53 -8.41
N TYR A 2 5.92 -8.96 -7.56
CA TYR A 2 4.56 -8.42 -7.50
C TYR A 2 4.33 -7.78 -6.13
N ILE A 3 4.05 -6.48 -6.10
CA ILE A 3 3.77 -5.73 -4.88
C ILE A 3 2.37 -5.12 -4.99
N ARG A 4 1.58 -5.32 -3.94
CA ARG A 4 0.24 -4.76 -3.80
C ARG A 4 0.14 -3.98 -2.50
N SER A 5 -0.46 -2.80 -2.54
CA SER A 5 -0.76 -1.98 -1.37
C SER A 5 -2.22 -1.57 -1.39
N THR A 6 -2.79 -1.27 -0.22
CA THR A 6 -4.12 -0.63 -0.16
C THR A 6 -4.05 0.77 -0.75
N ASP A 7 -5.17 1.24 -1.31
CA ASP A 7 -5.29 2.57 -1.91
C ASP A 7 -5.42 3.68 -0.86
N VAL A 8 -4.42 3.78 0.03
CA VAL A 8 -4.28 4.88 0.98
C VAL A 8 -2.83 5.39 0.94
N ASN A 9 -2.67 6.71 0.92
CA ASN A 9 -1.35 7.35 0.74
C ASN A 9 -0.29 6.82 1.71
N ARG A 10 -0.68 6.56 2.98
CA ARG A 10 0.24 6.03 3.99
C ARG A 10 0.84 4.67 3.60
N THR A 11 0.06 3.75 3.02
CA THR A 11 0.55 2.40 2.70
C THR A 11 1.28 2.36 1.38
N ILE A 12 0.96 3.26 0.45
CA ILE A 12 1.70 3.44 -0.80
C ILE A 12 3.11 3.98 -0.48
N THR A 13 3.22 5.00 0.37
CA THR A 13 4.52 5.55 0.80
C THR A 13 5.35 4.55 1.60
N SER A 14 4.74 3.80 2.53
CA SER A 14 5.47 2.76 3.27
C SER A 14 5.99 1.65 2.35
N ALA A 15 5.20 1.21 1.36
CA ALA A 15 5.63 0.22 0.39
C ALA A 15 6.81 0.72 -0.45
N MET A 16 6.77 1.98 -0.92
CA MET A 16 7.89 2.61 -1.61
C MET A 16 9.17 2.64 -0.76
N ALA A 17 9.08 2.99 0.53
CA ALA A 17 10.24 3.04 1.41
C ALA A 17 10.90 1.66 1.62
N VAL A 18 10.09 0.60 1.76
CA VAL A 18 10.60 -0.78 1.85
C VAL A 18 11.33 -1.16 0.56
N LEU A 19 10.76 -0.83 -0.60
CA LEU A 19 11.34 -1.15 -1.89
C LEU A 19 12.65 -0.41 -2.15
N ALA A 20 12.74 0.85 -1.71
CA ALA A 20 13.97 1.63 -1.76
C ALA A 20 15.12 0.96 -0.99
N GLY A 21 14.80 0.40 0.19
CA GLY A 21 15.79 -0.36 0.98
C GLY A 21 16.14 -1.73 0.40
N MET A 22 15.18 -2.39 -0.26
CA MET A 22 15.37 -3.73 -0.81
C MET A 22 16.18 -3.75 -2.11
N PHE A 23 16.11 -2.67 -2.90
CA PHE A 23 16.85 -2.53 -4.16
C PHE A 23 17.72 -1.26 -4.19
N PRO A 24 18.80 -1.22 -3.41
CA PRO A 24 19.63 -0.01 -3.28
C PRO A 24 20.54 0.25 -4.51
N ASN A 25 20.82 -0.77 -5.32
CA ASN A 25 21.86 -0.73 -6.36
C ASN A 25 21.30 -0.96 -7.77
N GLY A 26 20.56 0.01 -8.30
CA GLY A 26 20.08 -0.04 -9.69
C GLY A 26 21.16 0.36 -10.71
N ILE A 27 21.07 -0.20 -11.92
CA ILE A 27 21.95 0.11 -13.04
C ILE A 27 21.29 1.15 -13.95
N ALA A 28 21.96 2.29 -14.14
CA ALA A 28 21.50 3.36 -15.04
C ALA A 28 21.42 2.86 -16.50
N GLY A 29 20.30 3.16 -17.18
CA GLY A 29 19.98 2.71 -18.52
C GLY A 29 19.36 1.31 -18.61
N LYS A 30 19.20 0.61 -17.49
CA LYS A 30 18.51 -0.68 -17.43
C LYS A 30 17.37 -0.65 -16.43
N ASP A 31 17.68 -0.29 -15.19
CA ASP A 31 16.72 -0.30 -14.08
C ASP A 31 16.09 1.08 -13.86
N TYR A 32 16.78 2.15 -14.26
CA TYR A 32 16.27 3.51 -14.33
C TYR A 32 16.94 4.28 -15.48
N PRO A 33 16.38 5.40 -15.97
CA PRO A 33 16.94 6.16 -17.09
C PRO A 33 18.39 6.59 -16.86
N LYS A 34 19.18 6.69 -17.94
CA LYS A 34 20.48 7.37 -17.84
C LYS A 34 20.24 8.87 -17.69
N GLU A 35 21.15 9.54 -17.01
CA GLU A 35 21.12 11.00 -16.86
C GLU A 35 21.15 11.74 -18.21
N SER A 36 21.71 11.11 -19.25
CA SER A 36 21.67 11.62 -20.63
C SER A 36 20.26 11.65 -21.24
N ASP A 37 19.38 10.75 -20.80
CA ASP A 37 18.06 10.53 -21.38
C ASP A 37 16.99 11.30 -20.58
N GLU A 38 17.13 11.36 -19.25
CA GLU A 38 16.28 12.15 -18.36
C GLU A 38 17.11 12.80 -17.24
N VAL A 39 17.38 14.11 -17.39
CA VAL A 39 18.18 14.91 -16.45
C VAL A 39 17.51 15.05 -15.08
N ASN A 40 16.17 15.05 -15.03
CA ASN A 40 15.42 15.25 -13.80
C ASN A 40 15.16 13.95 -13.02
N TRP A 41 15.65 12.80 -13.50
CA TRP A 41 15.42 11.54 -12.81
C TRP A 41 16.31 11.39 -11.57
N PRO A 42 15.76 11.01 -10.41
CA PRO A 42 16.56 10.80 -9.20
C PRO A 42 17.55 9.63 -9.36
N ARG A 43 18.84 9.91 -9.13
CA ARG A 43 19.90 8.90 -9.24
C ARG A 43 19.69 7.77 -8.22
N GLY A 44 19.78 6.53 -8.69
CA GLY A 44 19.64 5.34 -7.83
C GLY A 44 18.20 4.99 -7.45
N TRP A 45 17.20 5.71 -7.97
CA TRP A 45 15.79 5.36 -7.78
C TRP A 45 15.31 4.40 -8.88
N ILE A 46 14.91 3.19 -8.47
CA ILE A 46 14.32 2.21 -9.36
C ILE A 46 12.79 2.32 -9.27
N PRO A 47 12.08 2.62 -10.37
CA PRO A 47 10.63 2.69 -10.37
C PRO A 47 10.06 1.27 -10.28
N ILE A 48 9.59 0.88 -9.10
CA ILE A 48 8.98 -0.43 -8.88
C ILE A 48 7.46 -0.26 -8.83
N PRO A 49 6.69 -0.94 -9.72
CA PRO A 49 5.24 -0.77 -9.77
C PRO A 49 4.58 -1.32 -8.50
N ILE A 50 3.74 -0.50 -7.88
CA ILE A 50 2.89 -0.87 -6.75
C ILE A 50 1.45 -0.92 -7.26
N HIS A 51 0.85 -2.11 -7.28
CA HIS A 51 -0.53 -2.27 -7.70
C HIS A 51 -1.47 -1.89 -6.54
N THR A 52 -2.48 -1.08 -6.84
CA THR A 52 -3.57 -0.75 -5.91
C THR A 52 -4.91 -1.15 -6.52
N ILE A 53 -5.88 -1.42 -5.66
CA ILE A 53 -7.29 -1.61 -6.03
C ILE A 53 -8.09 -0.68 -5.12
N GLU A 54 -9.12 -0.04 -5.67
CA GLU A 54 -10.01 0.84 -4.91
C GLU A 54 -10.49 0.16 -3.63
N LEU A 55 -10.40 0.85 -2.50
CA LEU A 55 -10.64 0.32 -1.15
C LEU A 55 -11.95 -0.45 -1.00
N LYS A 56 -13.00 -0.07 -1.73
CA LYS A 56 -14.32 -0.72 -1.71
C LYS A 56 -14.35 -2.09 -2.39
N ARG A 57 -13.45 -2.33 -3.36
CA ARG A 57 -13.32 -3.60 -4.12
C ARG A 57 -12.12 -4.43 -3.67
N ASP A 58 -11.37 -3.94 -2.68
CA ASP A 58 -10.22 -4.65 -2.13
C ASP A 58 -10.65 -5.73 -1.15
N HIS A 59 -10.87 -6.95 -1.64
CA HIS A 59 -11.21 -8.11 -0.81
C HIS A 59 -9.99 -8.80 -0.16
N VAL A 60 -8.77 -8.34 -0.43
CA VAL A 60 -7.53 -9.02 -0.02
C VAL A 60 -6.82 -8.26 1.09
N CYS A 61 -6.69 -6.94 0.97
CA CYS A 61 -6.00 -6.12 1.96
C CYS A 61 -6.97 -5.39 2.90
N VAL A 62 -8.26 -5.29 2.53
CA VAL A 62 -9.31 -4.76 3.40
C VAL A 62 -10.29 -5.86 3.75
N CYS A 63 -10.29 -6.26 5.02
CA CYS A 63 -11.27 -7.20 5.53
C CYS A 63 -12.65 -6.50 5.65
N HIS A 64 -13.43 -6.48 4.57
CA HIS A 64 -14.76 -5.86 4.57
C HIS A 64 -15.77 -6.65 5.43
N ASN A 65 -15.70 -7.99 5.37
CA ASN A 65 -16.65 -8.87 6.06
C ASN A 65 -16.44 -8.94 7.58
N SER A 66 -15.22 -8.71 8.08
CA SER A 66 -14.96 -8.62 9.52
C SER A 66 -15.45 -7.29 10.12
N ARG A 67 -15.50 -6.22 9.33
CA ARG A 67 -15.89 -4.88 9.80
C ARG A 67 -17.38 -4.84 10.20
N LYS A 68 -18.27 -5.37 9.35
CA LYS A 68 -19.71 -5.50 9.67
C LYS A 68 -19.95 -6.34 10.93
N ARG A 69 -19.20 -7.45 11.09
CA ARG A 69 -19.33 -8.32 12.27
C ARG A 69 -18.86 -7.63 13.55
N ILE A 70 -17.82 -6.79 13.48
CA ILE A 70 -17.32 -6.01 14.62
C ILE A 70 -18.27 -4.87 14.98
N GLU A 71 -18.88 -4.20 14.01
CA GLU A 71 -19.89 -3.15 14.25
C GLU A 71 -21.12 -3.72 14.95
N ILE A 72 -21.69 -4.81 14.42
CA ILE A 72 -22.80 -5.53 15.06
C ILE A 72 -22.41 -6.04 16.45
N GLY A 73 -21.17 -6.53 16.62
CA GLY A 73 -20.67 -6.96 17.93
C GLY A 73 -20.54 -5.81 18.94
N LYS A 74 -20.21 -4.60 18.48
CA LYS A 74 -20.13 -3.40 19.33
C LYS A 74 -21.52 -2.91 19.72
N GLU A 75 -22.46 -2.84 18.79
CA GLU A 75 -23.85 -2.43 19.06
C GLU A 75 -24.50 -3.36 20.09
N ASN A 76 -24.37 -4.69 19.90
CA ASN A 76 -24.90 -5.68 20.85
C ASN A 76 -24.22 -5.61 22.23
N LEU A 77 -22.94 -5.22 22.31
CA LEU A 77 -22.25 -5.01 23.58
C LEU A 77 -22.69 -3.73 24.27
N PHE A 78 -22.91 -2.65 23.51
CA PHE A 78 -23.43 -1.38 24.05
C PHE A 78 -24.85 -1.58 24.62
N ASP A 79 -25.74 -2.24 23.87
CA ASP A 79 -27.12 -2.50 24.33
C ASP A 79 -27.15 -3.40 25.57
N SER A 80 -26.29 -4.41 25.65
CA SER A 80 -26.19 -5.32 26.81
C SER A 80 -25.65 -4.66 28.09
N PHE A 81 -24.76 -3.66 27.96
CA PHE A 81 -24.17 -2.97 29.10
C PHE A 81 -24.98 -1.76 29.58
N TYR A 82 -25.78 -1.12 28.72
CA TYR A 82 -26.53 0.10 29.08
C TYR A 82 -28.02 -0.12 29.36
N LEU A 83 -28.62 -1.23 28.93
CA LEU A 83 -30.03 -1.55 29.17
C LEU A 83 -30.25 -2.53 30.35
N ARG A 84 -29.27 -2.66 31.25
CA ARG A 84 -29.38 -3.45 32.49
C ARG A 84 -29.31 -2.59 33.73
#